data_AF-A0A3A8VZ16-F1
#
_entry.id   AF-A0A3A8VZ16-F1
#
_cell.length_a   1.000
_cell.length_b   1.000
_cell.length_c   1.000
_cell.angle_alpha   90.00
_cell.angle_beta   90.00
_cell.angle_gamma   90.00
#
_symmetry.space_group_name_H-M   'P 1'
#
loop_
_entity.id
_entity.type
_entity.pdbx_description
1 polymer ?
#
loop_
_entity_poly.entity_id
_entity_poly.type
_entity_poly.pdbx_seq_one_letter_code
_entity_poly.pdbx_strand_id
1 'polypeptide(L)'
;MERFYEIITGDELDKEKISCGNLDILGIPVILYMAIMSNIDITENNTKPELYNRIFAERGGIFDRFCYRGVGYDAGANPLRDRENIKKYLDFLQNMAFTMFERNSLSIKREDCQIPTLDFLGNEISVLEFPIKHFFENVETNIEFIHKSIYEYFVSEYIFMSICKGLDLSVNKFAGKLGKLLKSNKLSFEILEFLRYKIKNSILIGKFNLIRDAFQVMLQDGMTFHTKKYYKNVVERELCIFANMLEIIHLWEKDCINLKLFVNRYIKYISDYKLNLSGFDLSNTNLDKADLSHADLRGVDLRNTELRWANLYRADLRNARLTNSGFLGANFSKANIVGAEFSEEVIKYLEKRGDISGVKVCLKITKEVISYKEYCIRRQEKEC
;
A
#
# COMPACT_ATOMS: atom_id res chain seq x y z
N MET A 1 18.78 12.93 18.72
CA MET A 1 17.37 12.90 19.16
C MET A 1 17.24 13.54 20.54
N GLU A 2 17.73 12.92 21.63
CA GLU A 2 17.63 13.46 23.00
C GLU A 2 18.13 14.91 23.10
N ARG A 3 19.38 15.15 22.70
CA ARG A 3 19.96 16.51 22.68
C ARG A 3 19.13 17.50 21.86
N PHE A 4 18.50 17.05 20.77
CA PHE A 4 17.65 17.92 19.96
C PHE A 4 16.30 18.20 20.63
N TYR A 5 15.69 17.20 21.25
CA TYR A 5 14.48 17.35 22.06
C TYR A 5 14.73 18.32 23.22
N GLU A 6 15.78 18.07 24.00
CA GLU A 6 16.21 18.92 25.12
C GLU A 6 16.46 20.37 24.69
N ILE A 7 17.12 20.59 23.54
CA ILE A 7 17.32 21.93 22.97
C ILE A 7 15.98 22.65 22.67
N ILE A 8 14.97 21.92 22.20
CA ILE A 8 13.71 22.50 21.73
C ILE A 8 12.69 22.65 22.86
N THR A 9 12.56 21.66 23.75
CA THR A 9 11.56 21.65 24.83
C THR A 9 12.12 22.15 26.15
N GLY A 10 13.42 22.02 26.39
CA GLY A 10 14.05 22.25 27.69
C GLY A 10 13.92 21.06 28.65
N ASP A 11 13.30 19.96 28.23
CA ASP A 11 13.07 18.76 29.04
C ASP A 11 13.98 17.60 28.60
N GLU A 12 14.40 16.75 29.54
CA GLU A 12 15.08 15.50 29.21
C GLU A 12 14.10 14.49 28.61
N LEU A 13 14.52 13.86 27.51
CA LEU A 13 13.73 12.85 26.83
C LEU A 13 14.00 11.46 27.41
N ASP A 14 13.06 10.92 28.18
CA ASP A 14 13.13 9.56 28.71
C ASP A 14 12.82 8.53 27.60
N LYS A 15 13.87 7.94 27.03
CA LYS A 15 13.76 6.93 25.96
C LYS A 15 13.01 5.67 26.39
N GLU A 16 12.97 5.32 27.67
CA GLU A 16 12.25 4.13 28.14
C GLU A 16 10.72 4.29 27.99
N LYS A 17 10.24 5.55 27.94
CA LYS A 17 8.84 5.88 27.69
C LYS A 17 8.50 5.99 26.21
N ILE A 18 9.49 6.09 25.32
CA ILE A 18 9.27 6.14 23.88
C ILE A 18 9.12 4.71 23.38
N SER A 19 8.00 4.41 22.73
CA SER A 19 7.84 3.12 22.09
C SER A 19 8.86 2.92 20.97
N CYS A 20 9.37 1.69 20.83
CA CYS A 20 10.37 1.37 19.80
C CYS A 20 9.94 1.77 18.38
N GLY A 21 8.62 1.77 18.08
CA GLY A 21 8.09 2.18 16.78
C GLY A 21 8.26 3.67 16.46
N ASN A 22 8.35 4.53 17.47
CA ASN A 22 8.53 5.97 17.29
C ASN A 22 9.98 6.34 16.95
N LEU A 23 10.97 5.56 17.40
CA LEU A 23 12.39 5.89 17.28
C LEU A 23 12.87 5.96 15.82
N ASP A 24 12.35 5.11 14.95
CA ASP A 24 12.71 5.08 13.52
C ASP A 24 12.28 6.36 12.79
N ILE A 25 11.16 6.96 13.20
CA ILE A 25 10.52 8.10 12.52
C ILE A 25 11.00 9.41 13.14
N LEU A 26 11.03 9.48 14.47
CA LEU A 26 11.59 10.60 15.22
C LEU A 26 13.11 10.69 15.04
N GLY A 27 13.76 9.62 14.55
CA GLY A 27 15.16 9.64 14.12
C GLY A 27 15.43 10.63 12.99
N ILE A 28 14.39 11.05 12.27
CA ILE A 28 14.47 12.11 11.25
C ILE A 28 14.23 13.47 11.96
N PRO A 29 15.26 14.34 12.08
CA PRO A 29 15.18 15.56 12.90
C PRO A 29 14.01 16.49 12.54
N VAL A 30 13.68 16.59 11.25
CA VAL A 30 12.58 17.45 10.80
C VAL A 30 11.21 16.91 11.18
N ILE A 31 11.05 15.58 11.28
CA ILE A 31 9.79 14.96 11.73
C ILE A 31 9.62 15.13 13.24
N LEU A 32 10.71 14.94 14.00
CA LEU A 32 10.71 15.21 15.44
C LEU A 32 10.38 16.68 15.73
N TYR A 33 11.00 17.61 15.00
CA TYR A 33 10.68 19.03 15.10
C TYR A 33 9.19 19.30 14.84
N MET A 34 8.62 18.75 13.75
CA MET A 34 7.19 18.91 13.45
C MET A 34 6.28 18.36 14.55
N ALA A 35 6.62 17.20 15.11
CA ALA A 35 5.82 16.58 16.16
C ALA A 35 5.76 17.47 17.41
N ILE A 36 6.91 17.98 17.84
CA ILE A 36 7.02 18.87 18.99
C ILE A 36 6.27 20.19 18.71
N MET A 37 6.48 20.80 17.55
CA MET A 37 5.80 22.06 17.18
C MET A 37 4.28 21.91 17.05
N SER A 38 3.80 20.71 16.71
CA SER A 38 2.35 20.42 16.66
C SER A 38 1.77 20.10 18.05
N ASN A 39 2.59 20.14 19.11
CA ASN A 39 2.26 19.71 20.48
C ASN A 39 1.70 18.28 20.51
N ILE A 40 2.34 17.38 19.75
CA ILE A 40 2.02 15.95 19.75
C ILE A 40 2.88 15.29 20.81
N ASP A 41 2.25 14.57 21.74
CA ASP A 41 2.97 13.76 22.72
C ASP A 41 3.68 12.61 22.00
N ILE A 42 5.01 12.70 21.93
CA ILE A 42 5.88 11.70 21.29
C ILE A 42 6.18 10.49 22.19
N THR A 43 5.77 10.54 23.45
CA THR A 43 5.86 9.43 24.42
C THR A 43 4.66 8.49 24.32
N GLU A 44 3.54 8.97 23.74
CA GLU A 44 2.43 8.09 23.36
C GLU A 44 2.85 7.11 22.25
N ASN A 45 2.29 5.90 22.29
CA ASN A 45 2.58 4.82 21.35
C ASN A 45 1.83 5.01 20.00
N ASN A 46 2.10 6.13 19.34
CA ASN A 46 1.52 6.49 18.05
C ASN A 46 2.15 5.66 16.92
N THR A 47 1.37 5.29 15.92
CA THR A 47 1.95 4.69 14.69
C THR A 47 2.54 5.77 13.77
N LYS A 48 3.46 5.42 12.86
CA LYS A 48 3.96 6.36 11.83
C LYS A 48 2.84 7.07 11.09
N PRO A 49 1.79 6.37 10.60
CA PRO A 49 0.71 7.05 9.91
C PRO A 49 -0.10 7.99 10.80
N GLU A 50 -0.31 7.61 12.06
CA GLU A 50 -1.01 8.45 13.04
C GLU A 50 -0.26 9.76 13.31
N LEU A 51 1.06 9.68 13.52
CA LEU A 51 1.89 10.86 13.72
C LEU A 51 1.77 11.84 12.55
N TYR A 52 1.89 11.37 11.31
CA TYR A 52 1.77 12.22 10.12
C TYR A 52 0.37 12.80 9.97
N ASN A 53 -0.67 12.02 10.28
CA ASN A 53 -2.05 12.49 10.28
C ASN A 53 -2.27 13.64 11.27
N ARG A 54 -1.67 13.56 12.46
CA ARG A 54 -1.73 14.62 13.47
C ARG A 54 -0.93 15.85 13.03
N ILE A 55 0.29 15.66 12.52
CA ILE A 55 1.16 16.74 12.05
C ILE A 55 0.49 17.55 10.93
N PHE A 56 -0.05 16.88 9.91
CA PHE A 56 -0.64 17.55 8.74
C PHE A 56 -2.17 17.68 8.81
N ALA A 57 -2.75 17.63 10.01
CA ALA A 57 -4.18 17.81 10.20
C ALA A 57 -4.61 19.24 9.81
N GLU A 58 -5.81 19.38 9.22
CA GLU A 58 -6.43 20.68 8.92
C GLU A 58 -6.63 21.55 10.18
N ARG A 59 -6.73 20.92 11.36
CA ARG A 59 -6.89 21.57 12.67
C ARG A 59 -5.95 20.93 13.67
N GLY A 60 -5.28 21.75 14.47
CA GLY A 60 -4.35 21.29 15.51
C GLY A 60 -3.04 20.69 14.99
N GLY A 61 -2.78 20.80 13.68
CA GLY A 61 -1.53 20.39 13.06
C GLY A 61 -0.49 21.51 12.97
N ILE A 62 0.58 21.26 12.20
CA ILE A 62 1.75 22.14 12.07
C ILE A 62 1.41 23.52 11.52
N PHE A 63 0.39 23.64 10.66
CA PHE A 63 -0.02 24.91 10.06
C PHE A 63 -0.80 25.80 11.02
N ASP A 64 -1.57 25.18 11.92
CA ASP A 64 -2.41 25.86 12.91
C ASP A 64 -1.60 26.34 14.14
N ARG A 65 -0.56 25.59 14.53
CA ARG A 65 0.08 25.69 15.85
C ARG A 65 1.48 26.29 15.90
N PHE A 66 1.78 27.29 15.08
CA PHE A 66 3.00 28.09 15.31
C PHE A 66 2.88 28.91 16.61
N CYS A 67 3.29 28.30 17.73
CA CYS A 67 3.38 28.87 19.07
C CYS A 67 4.79 28.64 19.63
N TYR A 68 5.40 29.66 20.23
CA TYR A 68 6.71 29.55 20.89
C TYR A 68 6.54 29.87 22.38
N ARG A 69 6.87 28.91 23.26
CA ARG A 69 6.79 29.04 24.74
C ARG A 69 5.42 29.46 25.29
N GLY A 70 4.35 28.82 24.81
CA GLY A 70 3.00 29.07 25.33
C GLY A 70 2.38 30.41 24.96
N VAL A 71 3.12 31.25 24.23
CA VAL A 71 2.59 32.41 23.52
C VAL A 71 2.45 31.96 22.06
N GLY A 72 1.27 32.16 21.46
CA GLY A 72 1.21 32.10 20.00
C GLY A 72 2.19 33.14 19.44
N TYR A 73 2.57 33.08 18.17
CA TYR A 73 3.00 34.34 17.55
C TYR A 73 1.76 35.26 17.46
N ASP A 74 1.29 35.79 18.59
CA ASP A 74 0.02 36.52 18.73
C ASP A 74 0.09 37.89 18.03
N ALA A 75 1.29 38.27 17.55
CA ALA A 75 1.53 39.48 16.77
C ALA A 75 1.83 39.22 15.28
N GLY A 76 2.01 37.96 14.85
CA GLY A 76 2.35 37.61 13.47
C GLY A 76 1.13 37.11 12.70
N ALA A 77 0.63 37.87 11.74
CA ALA A 77 -0.37 37.37 10.81
C ALA A 77 0.32 36.37 9.86
N ASN A 78 -0.14 35.11 9.82
CA ASN A 78 0.31 34.08 8.87
C ASN A 78 -0.90 33.58 8.06
N PRO A 79 -0.85 33.55 6.72
CA PRO A 79 -1.95 33.06 5.88
C PRO A 79 -2.41 31.65 6.24
N LEU A 80 -1.50 30.78 6.67
CA LEU A 80 -1.79 29.38 7.00
C LEU A 80 -2.37 29.19 8.42
N ARG A 81 -2.79 30.27 9.08
CA ARG A 81 -3.69 30.19 10.26
C ARG A 81 -5.16 30.21 9.89
N ASP A 82 -5.49 30.62 8.66
CA ASP A 82 -6.86 30.54 8.17
C ASP A 82 -7.17 29.11 7.69
N ARG A 83 -8.33 28.61 8.08
CA ARG A 83 -8.74 27.23 7.79
C ARG A 83 -8.91 26.96 6.30
N GLU A 84 -9.48 27.91 5.55
CA GLU A 84 -9.67 27.74 4.12
C GLU A 84 -8.33 27.79 3.39
N ASN A 85 -7.39 28.62 3.84
CA ASN A 85 -6.02 28.62 3.34
C ASN A 85 -5.27 27.31 3.63
N ILE A 86 -5.37 26.75 4.84
CA ILE A 86 -4.78 25.45 5.17
C ILE A 86 -5.32 24.38 4.22
N LYS A 87 -6.63 24.35 3.99
CA LYS A 87 -7.27 23.39 3.09
C LYS A 87 -6.80 23.55 1.65
N LYS A 88 -6.76 24.79 1.13
CA LYS A 88 -6.21 25.11 -0.21
C LYS A 88 -4.76 24.61 -0.34
N TYR A 89 -3.94 24.85 0.68
CA TYR A 89 -2.54 24.47 0.67
C TYR A 89 -2.32 22.95 0.77
N LEU A 90 -3.09 22.26 1.62
CA LEU A 90 -3.06 20.80 1.70
C LEU A 90 -3.50 20.15 0.38
N ASP A 91 -4.54 20.67 -0.30
CA ASP A 91 -4.95 20.17 -1.62
C ASP A 91 -3.83 20.39 -2.66
N PHE A 92 -3.15 21.54 -2.63
CA PHE A 92 -1.97 21.79 -3.45
C PHE A 92 -0.86 20.75 -3.21
N LEU A 93 -0.48 20.49 -1.94
CA LEU A 93 0.55 19.51 -1.60
C LEU A 93 0.19 18.10 -2.09
N GLN A 94 -1.08 17.70 -1.97
CA GLN A 94 -1.59 16.42 -2.49
C GLN A 94 -1.47 16.32 -4.01
N ASN A 95 -1.98 17.33 -4.73
CA ASN A 95 -1.94 17.37 -6.20
C ASN A 95 -0.51 17.35 -6.73
N MET A 96 0.38 18.12 -6.09
CA MET A 96 1.79 18.21 -6.44
C MET A 96 2.50 16.87 -6.19
N ALA A 97 2.33 16.27 -5.01
CA ALA A 97 2.90 14.96 -4.68
C ALA A 97 2.44 13.88 -5.66
N PHE A 98 1.15 13.85 -6.02
CA PHE A 98 0.67 12.88 -6.98
C PHE A 98 1.20 13.15 -8.40
N THR A 99 1.40 14.40 -8.79
CA THR A 99 2.04 14.74 -10.08
C THR A 99 3.49 14.26 -10.13
N MET A 100 4.25 14.48 -9.05
CA MET A 100 5.60 13.93 -8.86
C MET A 100 5.59 12.39 -8.99
N PHE A 101 4.62 11.74 -8.32
CA PHE A 101 4.41 10.30 -8.42
C PHE A 101 4.11 9.87 -9.83
N GLU A 102 3.24 10.55 -10.60
CA GLU A 102 2.95 10.16 -11.98
C GLU A 102 4.17 10.30 -12.91
N ARG A 103 5.02 11.31 -12.67
CA ARG A 103 6.25 11.57 -13.44
C ARG A 103 7.42 10.67 -13.05
N ASN A 104 7.28 9.84 -12.01
CA ASN A 104 8.38 9.09 -11.41
C ASN A 104 9.57 10.00 -11.03
N SER A 105 9.27 11.18 -10.48
CA SER A 105 10.26 12.20 -10.10
C SER A 105 9.96 12.73 -8.71
N LEU A 106 10.99 12.92 -7.88
CA LEU A 106 10.86 13.54 -6.55
C LEU A 106 10.92 15.07 -6.59
N SER A 107 11.00 15.63 -7.79
CA SER A 107 11.09 17.07 -8.02
C SER A 107 10.18 17.48 -9.20
N ILE A 108 9.68 18.71 -9.16
CA ILE A 108 8.90 19.32 -10.23
C ILE A 108 9.41 20.73 -10.48
N LYS A 109 9.45 21.18 -11.73
CA LYS A 109 9.85 22.55 -12.02
C LYS A 109 8.79 23.51 -11.50
N ARG A 110 9.20 24.69 -11.04
CA ARG A 110 8.27 25.71 -10.54
C ARG A 110 7.23 26.13 -11.58
N GLU A 111 7.63 26.22 -12.85
CA GLU A 111 6.75 26.52 -14.00
C GLU A 111 5.64 25.48 -14.23
N ASP A 112 5.85 24.24 -13.79
CA ASP A 112 4.89 23.15 -13.92
C ASP A 112 3.90 23.07 -12.74
N CYS A 113 4.06 23.94 -11.73
CA CYS A 113 3.23 23.98 -10.53
C CYS A 113 2.34 25.22 -10.49
N GLN A 114 1.04 25.00 -10.30
CA GLN A 114 0.10 26.06 -9.95
C GLN A 114 0.12 26.25 -8.43
N ILE A 115 0.94 27.19 -7.97
CA ILE A 115 1.01 27.56 -6.55
C ILE A 115 -0.32 28.24 -6.17
N PRO A 116 -1.01 27.81 -5.10
CA PRO A 116 -2.31 28.36 -4.74
C PRO A 116 -2.17 29.80 -4.23
N THR A 117 -3.19 30.59 -4.48
CA THR A 117 -3.35 31.91 -3.88
C THR A 117 -4.13 31.79 -2.56
N LEU A 118 -3.60 32.40 -1.50
CA LEU A 118 -4.11 32.36 -0.15
C LEU A 118 -4.61 33.75 0.25
N ASP A 119 -5.72 33.79 0.99
CA ASP A 119 -6.34 35.03 1.42
C ASP A 119 -5.67 35.55 2.68
N PHE A 120 -5.13 36.76 2.65
CA PHE A 120 -4.37 37.29 3.77
C PHE A 120 -4.53 38.81 3.90
N LEU A 121 -5.19 39.24 4.99
CA LEU A 121 -5.42 40.66 5.30
C LEU A 121 -6.06 41.45 4.13
N GLY A 122 -6.97 40.82 3.39
CA GLY A 122 -7.65 41.42 2.23
C GLY A 122 -6.85 41.41 0.92
N ASN A 123 -5.65 40.85 0.93
CA ASN A 123 -4.83 40.61 -0.25
C ASN A 123 -4.74 39.12 -0.57
N GLU A 124 -4.49 38.82 -1.83
CA GLU A 124 -4.21 37.47 -2.34
C GLU A 124 -2.69 37.27 -2.44
N ILE A 125 -2.16 36.25 -1.76
CA ILE A 125 -0.71 35.93 -1.77
C ILE A 125 -0.45 34.48 -2.19
N SER A 126 0.56 34.27 -3.06
CA SER A 126 1.02 32.93 -3.42
C SER A 126 2.25 32.57 -2.62
N VAL A 127 2.13 31.60 -1.72
CA VAL A 127 3.22 31.20 -0.82
C VAL A 127 3.49 29.72 -0.96
N LEU A 128 4.76 29.38 -1.15
CA LEU A 128 5.27 28.05 -0.84
C LEU A 128 5.80 28.11 0.59
N GLU A 129 5.35 27.18 1.40
CA GLU A 129 5.75 27.06 2.79
C GLU A 129 6.24 25.64 3.06
N PHE A 130 6.70 25.41 4.27
CA PHE A 130 6.87 24.07 4.80
C PHE A 130 5.72 23.14 4.36
N PRO A 131 5.94 21.87 3.93
CA PRO A 131 7.18 21.09 3.96
C PRO A 131 7.93 21.06 2.61
N ILE A 132 7.95 22.17 1.86
CA ILE A 132 8.71 22.31 0.61
C ILE A 132 10.17 22.68 0.89
N LYS A 133 11.11 22.13 0.12
CA LYS A 133 12.56 22.33 0.22
C LYS A 133 13.01 23.61 -0.49
N HIS A 134 14.07 24.24 0.04
CA HIS A 134 14.80 25.41 -0.48
C HIS A 134 13.98 26.71 -0.54
N PHE A 135 14.18 27.58 0.46
CA PHE A 135 13.57 28.92 0.57
C PHE A 135 14.54 30.09 0.31
N PHE A 136 15.77 29.82 -0.13
CA PHE A 136 16.75 30.88 -0.32
C PHE A 136 16.79 31.36 -1.78
N GLU A 137 16.56 32.66 -1.95
CA GLU A 137 16.65 33.41 -3.20
C GLU A 137 18.01 33.13 -3.89
N ASN A 138 17.96 32.68 -5.15
CA ASN A 138 19.06 32.58 -6.14
C ASN A 138 19.36 31.20 -6.75
N VAL A 139 18.46 30.23 -6.67
CA VAL A 139 18.56 29.06 -7.54
C VAL A 139 17.21 28.85 -8.23
N GLU A 140 17.20 28.68 -9.56
CA GLU A 140 16.04 28.17 -10.30
C GLU A 140 15.76 26.74 -9.82
N THR A 141 15.15 26.60 -8.65
CA THR A 141 15.02 25.31 -7.98
C THR A 141 13.75 24.62 -8.40
N ASN A 142 13.90 23.35 -8.79
CA ASN A 142 12.79 22.42 -8.73
C ASN A 142 12.21 22.41 -7.31
N ILE A 143 10.88 22.34 -7.24
CA ILE A 143 10.12 22.16 -6.01
C ILE A 143 10.26 20.69 -5.60
N GLU A 144 10.65 20.46 -4.36
CA GLU A 144 10.85 19.13 -3.75
C GLU A 144 10.26 19.13 -2.34
N PHE A 145 9.78 17.99 -1.86
CA PHE A 145 9.50 17.84 -0.44
C PHE A 145 10.82 17.76 0.34
N ILE A 146 10.86 18.33 1.55
CA ILE A 146 12.03 18.24 2.44
C ILE A 146 12.44 16.80 2.79
N HIS A 147 11.50 15.85 2.71
CA HIS A 147 11.76 14.44 2.98
C HIS A 147 10.84 13.51 2.17
N LYS A 148 11.37 12.37 1.73
CA LYS A 148 10.66 11.38 0.89
C LYS A 148 9.38 10.84 1.55
N SER A 149 9.40 10.59 2.86
CA SER A 149 8.22 10.08 3.57
C SER A 149 7.05 11.08 3.62
N ILE A 150 7.34 12.39 3.59
CA ILE A 150 6.29 13.43 3.52
C ILE A 150 5.67 13.44 2.13
N TYR A 151 6.51 13.35 1.09
CA TYR A 151 6.04 13.13 -0.29
C TYR A 151 5.13 11.89 -0.37
N GLU A 152 5.57 10.73 0.15
CA GLU A 152 4.78 9.50 0.14
C GLU A 152 3.48 9.61 0.94
N TYR A 153 3.49 10.33 2.06
CA TYR A 153 2.28 10.68 2.81
C TYR A 153 1.30 11.46 1.94
N PHE A 154 1.72 12.53 1.25
CA PHE A 154 0.82 13.31 0.40
C PHE A 154 0.36 12.57 -0.88
N VAL A 155 1.15 11.63 -1.40
CA VAL A 155 0.68 10.70 -2.44
C VAL A 155 -0.45 9.83 -1.90
N SER A 156 -0.30 9.30 -0.67
CA SER A 156 -1.34 8.51 -0.01
C SER A 156 -2.62 9.33 0.21
N GLU A 157 -2.49 10.61 0.59
CA GLU A 157 -3.61 11.54 0.75
C GLU A 157 -4.39 11.72 -0.53
N TYR A 158 -3.68 12.00 -1.61
CA TYR A 158 -4.31 12.19 -2.91
C TYR A 158 -5.09 10.93 -3.34
N ILE A 159 -4.50 9.74 -3.18
CA ILE A 159 -5.14 8.47 -3.53
C ILE A 159 -6.39 8.27 -2.67
N PHE A 160 -6.29 8.45 -1.35
CA PHE A 160 -7.40 8.33 -0.42
C PHE A 160 -8.55 9.28 -0.77
N MET A 161 -8.26 10.57 -0.97
CA MET A 161 -9.26 11.58 -1.33
C MET A 161 -9.87 11.30 -2.71
N SER A 162 -9.08 10.79 -3.66
CA SER A 162 -9.56 10.39 -4.98
C SER A 162 -10.56 9.25 -4.92
N ILE A 163 -10.30 8.25 -4.06
CA ILE A 163 -11.22 7.13 -3.78
C ILE A 163 -12.50 7.66 -3.12
N CYS A 164 -12.39 8.49 -2.07
CA CYS A 164 -13.52 9.09 -1.38
C CYS A 164 -14.44 9.90 -2.33
N LYS A 165 -13.85 10.75 -3.18
CA LYS A 165 -14.56 11.51 -4.22
C LYS A 165 -15.21 10.62 -5.30
N GLY A 166 -14.97 9.30 -5.28
CA GLY A 166 -15.52 8.34 -6.24
C GLY A 166 -16.67 7.49 -5.70
N LEU A 167 -16.97 7.57 -4.40
CA LEU A 167 -17.89 6.66 -3.73
C LEU A 167 -19.34 6.75 -4.22
N ASP A 168 -19.78 7.93 -4.66
CA ASP A 168 -21.15 8.17 -5.15
C ASP A 168 -21.31 7.95 -6.66
N LEU A 169 -20.23 7.53 -7.34
CA LEU A 169 -20.27 7.26 -8.78
C LEU A 169 -20.84 5.88 -9.07
N SER A 170 -21.37 5.70 -10.29
CA SER A 170 -21.65 4.35 -10.78
C SER A 170 -20.37 3.52 -10.87
N VAL A 171 -20.49 2.19 -10.74
CA VAL A 171 -19.35 1.26 -10.73
C VAL A 171 -18.41 1.48 -11.92
N ASN A 172 -18.94 1.67 -13.13
CA ASN A 172 -18.13 1.91 -14.34
C ASN A 172 -17.38 3.25 -14.29
N LYS A 173 -18.03 4.32 -13.81
CA LYS A 173 -17.36 5.63 -13.64
C LYS A 173 -16.28 5.55 -12.56
N PHE A 174 -16.54 4.81 -11.49
CA PHE A 174 -15.59 4.60 -10.41
C PHE A 174 -14.39 3.76 -10.87
N ALA A 175 -14.63 2.67 -11.61
CA ALA A 175 -13.60 1.88 -12.29
C ALA A 175 -12.72 2.75 -13.19
N GLY A 176 -13.32 3.63 -13.99
CA GLY A 176 -12.57 4.58 -14.82
C GLY A 176 -11.73 5.58 -14.03
N LYS A 177 -12.15 5.94 -12.82
CA LYS A 177 -11.39 6.81 -11.91
C LYS A 177 -10.22 6.05 -11.28
N LEU A 178 -10.45 4.83 -10.80
CA LEU A 178 -9.40 3.94 -10.26
C LEU A 178 -8.35 3.62 -11.33
N GLY A 179 -8.76 3.31 -12.57
CA GLY A 179 -7.83 3.08 -13.68
C GLY A 179 -6.96 4.29 -13.99
N LYS A 180 -7.47 5.53 -13.85
CA LYS A 180 -6.66 6.75 -14.02
C LYS A 180 -5.68 6.96 -12.85
N LEU A 181 -6.10 6.59 -11.65
CA LEU A 181 -5.35 6.77 -10.41
C LEU A 181 -4.18 5.80 -10.29
N LEU A 182 -4.33 4.56 -10.78
CA LEU A 182 -3.37 3.47 -10.52
C LEU A 182 -2.41 3.19 -11.70
N LYS A 183 -2.41 4.00 -12.76
CA LYS A 183 -1.73 3.71 -14.05
C LYS A 183 -0.22 3.96 -14.10
N SER A 184 0.33 4.69 -13.14
CA SER A 184 1.61 5.38 -13.34
C SER A 184 2.80 4.61 -12.77
N ASN A 185 2.90 4.55 -11.44
CA ASN A 185 4.04 3.96 -10.74
C ASN A 185 3.57 2.97 -9.67
N LYS A 186 4.48 2.10 -9.22
CA LYS A 186 4.19 1.14 -8.16
C LYS A 186 4.01 1.87 -6.82
N LEU A 187 2.97 1.52 -6.08
CA LEU A 187 2.79 2.02 -4.71
C LEU A 187 3.91 1.48 -3.80
N SER A 188 4.62 2.36 -3.12
CA SER A 188 5.65 1.98 -2.14
C SER A 188 5.00 1.42 -0.88
N PHE A 189 5.79 0.70 -0.08
CA PHE A 189 5.34 0.19 1.21
C PHE A 189 4.83 1.32 2.11
N GLU A 190 5.54 2.45 2.14
CA GLU A 190 5.18 3.63 2.92
C GLU A 190 3.84 4.22 2.48
N ILE A 191 3.58 4.35 1.17
CA ILE A 191 2.28 4.81 0.66
C ILE A 191 1.16 3.87 1.12
N LEU A 192 1.36 2.56 1.01
CA LEU A 192 0.38 1.54 1.41
C LEU A 192 0.13 1.54 2.92
N GLU A 193 1.16 1.77 3.73
CA GLU A 193 1.07 1.88 5.18
C GLU A 193 0.19 3.09 5.60
N PHE A 194 0.44 4.26 5.00
CA PHE A 194 -0.38 5.46 5.24
C PHE A 194 -1.83 5.26 4.79
N LEU A 195 -2.04 4.68 3.60
CA LEU A 195 -3.38 4.38 3.08
C LEU A 195 -4.14 3.41 3.99
N ARG A 196 -3.48 2.35 4.48
CA ARG A 196 -4.08 1.35 5.37
C ARG A 196 -4.63 2.00 6.63
N TYR A 197 -3.81 2.84 7.28
CA TYR A 197 -4.24 3.56 8.49
C TYR A 197 -5.46 4.45 8.20
N LYS A 198 -5.48 5.18 7.07
CA LYS A 198 -6.60 6.06 6.73
C LYS A 198 -7.87 5.31 6.40
N ILE A 199 -7.77 4.21 5.65
CA ILE A 199 -8.93 3.38 5.34
C ILE A 199 -9.55 2.83 6.63
N LYS A 200 -8.72 2.35 7.56
CA LYS A 200 -9.17 1.82 8.86
C LYS A 200 -9.86 2.89 9.72
N ASN A 201 -9.40 4.14 9.66
CA ASN A 201 -9.91 5.25 10.47
C ASN A 201 -10.88 6.18 9.70
N SER A 202 -11.56 5.69 8.66
CA SER A 202 -12.48 6.52 7.86
C SER A 202 -13.70 5.74 7.36
N ILE A 203 -14.57 6.44 6.63
CA ILE A 203 -15.75 5.87 5.97
C ILE A 203 -15.41 4.72 5.00
N LEU A 204 -14.16 4.61 4.53
CA LEU A 204 -13.76 3.59 3.58
C LEU A 204 -13.73 2.18 4.17
N ILE A 205 -13.61 2.01 5.50
CA ILE A 205 -13.56 0.69 6.14
C ILE A 205 -14.74 -0.22 5.73
N GLY A 206 -15.93 0.37 5.54
CA GLY A 206 -17.15 -0.33 5.11
C GLY A 206 -17.37 -0.42 3.60
N LYS A 207 -16.42 0.05 2.78
CA LYS A 207 -16.58 0.21 1.32
C LYS A 207 -15.87 -0.84 0.47
N PHE A 208 -15.38 -1.92 1.09
CA PHE A 208 -14.68 -3.02 0.39
C PHE A 208 -15.44 -3.55 -0.84
N ASN A 209 -16.75 -3.80 -0.71
CA ASN A 209 -17.56 -4.35 -1.81
C ASN A 209 -17.58 -3.41 -3.02
N LEU A 210 -17.68 -2.09 -2.81
CA LEU A 210 -17.69 -1.12 -3.92
C LEU A 210 -16.35 -1.13 -4.69
N ILE A 211 -15.23 -1.18 -3.96
CA ILE A 211 -13.88 -1.26 -4.54
C ILE A 211 -13.70 -2.57 -5.30
N ARG A 212 -14.09 -3.68 -4.69
CA ARG A 212 -14.07 -5.01 -5.31
C ARG A 212 -14.90 -5.04 -6.59
N ASP A 213 -16.11 -4.50 -6.58
CA ASP A 213 -17.01 -4.52 -7.74
C ASP A 213 -16.47 -3.64 -8.89
N ALA A 214 -15.83 -2.51 -8.57
CA ALA A 214 -15.14 -1.70 -9.58
C ALA A 214 -13.93 -2.44 -10.19
N PHE A 215 -13.11 -3.09 -9.36
CA PHE A 215 -11.99 -3.91 -9.84
C PHE A 215 -12.44 -5.14 -10.64
N GLN A 216 -13.57 -5.74 -10.26
CA GLN A 216 -14.20 -6.82 -11.00
C GLN A 216 -14.58 -6.39 -12.42
N VAL A 217 -15.17 -5.21 -12.57
CA VAL A 217 -15.49 -4.63 -13.89
C VAL A 217 -14.21 -4.31 -14.68
N MET A 218 -13.17 -3.77 -14.03
CA MET A 218 -11.88 -3.51 -14.68
C MET A 218 -11.21 -4.79 -15.18
N LEU A 219 -11.29 -5.90 -14.42
CA LEU A 219 -10.78 -7.20 -14.85
C LEU A 219 -11.55 -7.77 -16.05
N GLN A 220 -12.86 -7.53 -16.12
CA GLN A 220 -13.72 -8.00 -17.20
C GLN A 220 -13.49 -7.24 -18.51
N ASP A 221 -13.48 -5.91 -18.45
CA ASP A 221 -13.48 -5.06 -19.64
C ASP A 221 -12.07 -4.63 -20.08
N GLY A 222 -11.09 -4.68 -19.16
CA GLY A 222 -9.75 -4.14 -19.35
C GLY A 222 -9.45 -3.05 -18.32
N MET A 223 -8.24 -3.08 -17.75
CA MET A 223 -7.84 -2.16 -16.67
C MET A 223 -7.92 -0.68 -17.06
N THR A 224 -7.71 -0.39 -18.35
CA THR A 224 -7.77 0.98 -18.89
C THR A 224 -9.11 1.33 -19.54
N PHE A 225 -10.00 0.36 -19.73
CA PHE A 225 -11.21 0.49 -20.56
C PHE A 225 -12.11 1.65 -20.15
N HIS A 226 -12.50 1.69 -18.87
CA HIS A 226 -13.41 2.71 -18.35
C HIS A 226 -12.75 4.09 -18.17
N THR A 227 -11.43 4.21 -18.36
CA THR A 227 -10.75 5.50 -18.25
C THR A 227 -11.12 6.44 -19.39
N LYS A 228 -11.60 5.90 -20.53
CA LYS A 228 -11.93 6.62 -21.77
C LYS A 228 -10.75 7.45 -22.30
N LYS A 229 -9.51 7.01 -22.04
CA LYS A 229 -8.28 7.61 -22.53
C LYS A 229 -7.48 6.57 -23.31
N TYR A 230 -6.80 7.03 -24.35
CA TYR A 230 -5.82 6.24 -25.08
C TYR A 230 -4.45 6.44 -24.45
N TYR A 231 -3.75 5.34 -24.16
CA TYR A 231 -2.40 5.38 -23.59
C TYR A 231 -1.40 4.80 -24.59
N LYS A 232 -0.26 5.47 -24.73
CA LYS A 232 0.95 4.84 -25.29
C LYS A 232 1.38 3.74 -24.31
N ASN A 233 1.77 2.58 -24.83
CA ASN A 233 2.10 1.37 -24.05
C ASN A 233 0.95 0.86 -23.17
N VAL A 234 -0.24 0.68 -23.76
CA VAL A 234 -1.45 0.25 -23.03
C VAL A 234 -1.22 -1.00 -22.18
N VAL A 235 -0.46 -1.99 -22.68
CA VAL A 235 -0.18 -3.24 -21.95
C VAL A 235 0.58 -2.97 -20.66
N GLU A 236 1.67 -2.18 -20.69
CA GLU A 236 2.43 -1.80 -19.49
C GLU A 236 1.52 -1.07 -18.49
N ARG A 237 0.63 -0.19 -18.98
CA ARG A 237 -0.33 0.51 -18.13
C ARG A 237 -1.32 -0.44 -17.49
N GLU A 238 -1.87 -1.40 -18.23
CA GLU A 238 -2.80 -2.36 -17.67
C GLU A 238 -2.14 -3.25 -16.61
N LEU A 239 -0.92 -3.71 -16.85
CA LEU A 239 -0.16 -4.51 -15.88
C LEU A 239 0.20 -3.70 -14.61
N CYS A 240 0.56 -2.42 -14.77
CA CYS A 240 0.80 -1.53 -13.63
C CYS A 240 -0.47 -1.28 -12.81
N ILE A 241 -1.61 -1.02 -13.48
CA ILE A 241 -2.91 -0.87 -12.80
C ILE A 241 -3.25 -2.16 -12.06
N PHE A 242 -3.08 -3.33 -12.69
CA PHE A 242 -3.34 -4.62 -12.07
C PHE A 242 -2.46 -4.85 -10.83
N ALA A 243 -1.16 -4.56 -10.90
CA ALA A 243 -0.27 -4.68 -9.75
C ALA A 243 -0.70 -3.77 -8.58
N ASN A 244 -1.00 -2.50 -8.88
CA ASN A 244 -1.45 -1.57 -7.86
C ASN A 244 -2.84 -1.92 -7.31
N MET A 245 -3.74 -2.45 -8.16
CA MET A 245 -5.04 -2.96 -7.75
C MET A 245 -4.89 -4.07 -6.71
N LEU A 246 -3.96 -5.01 -6.94
CA LEU A 246 -3.66 -6.07 -5.98
C LEU A 246 -3.25 -5.46 -4.64
N GLU A 247 -2.37 -4.46 -4.60
CA GLU A 247 -1.99 -3.84 -3.32
C GLU A 247 -3.16 -3.10 -2.65
N ILE A 248 -3.96 -2.33 -3.41
CA ILE A 248 -5.10 -1.58 -2.87
C ILE A 248 -6.16 -2.49 -2.28
N ILE A 249 -6.48 -3.63 -2.91
CA ILE A 249 -7.54 -4.52 -2.40
C ILE A 249 -7.18 -5.14 -1.04
N HIS A 250 -5.88 -5.30 -0.73
CA HIS A 250 -5.39 -5.85 0.53
C HIS A 250 -5.41 -4.83 1.69
N LEU A 251 -5.77 -3.57 1.44
CA LEU A 251 -5.86 -2.55 2.50
C LEU A 251 -7.03 -2.78 3.46
N TRP A 252 -7.98 -3.67 3.11
CA TRP A 252 -9.14 -4.03 3.94
C TRP A 252 -8.97 -5.31 4.78
N GLU A 253 -7.80 -5.95 4.73
CA GLU A 253 -7.47 -7.12 5.58
C GLU A 253 -8.55 -8.22 5.53
N LYS A 254 -9.03 -8.52 4.32
CA LYS A 254 -9.98 -9.61 4.10
C LYS A 254 -9.24 -10.93 3.93
N ASP A 255 -9.65 -11.94 4.70
CA ASP A 255 -9.08 -13.29 4.65
C ASP A 255 -9.33 -13.98 3.31
N CYS A 256 -10.42 -13.64 2.63
CA CYS A 256 -10.78 -14.18 1.33
C CYS A 256 -11.17 -13.07 0.37
N ILE A 257 -10.46 -13.00 -0.76
CA ILE A 257 -10.68 -12.05 -1.84
C ILE A 257 -11.19 -12.82 -3.04
N ASN A 258 -12.49 -12.70 -3.30
CA ASN A 258 -13.15 -13.31 -4.45
C ASN A 258 -13.31 -12.26 -5.56
N LEU A 259 -12.40 -12.28 -6.53
CA LEU A 259 -12.52 -11.60 -7.81
C LEU A 259 -12.68 -12.69 -8.88
N LYS A 260 -13.85 -12.76 -9.49
CA LYS A 260 -14.21 -13.80 -10.46
C LYS A 260 -13.60 -13.50 -11.83
N LEU A 261 -13.11 -14.53 -12.52
CA LEU A 261 -12.73 -14.51 -13.94
C LEU A 261 -11.58 -13.53 -14.29
N PHE A 262 -10.77 -13.90 -15.28
CA PHE A 262 -9.78 -13.05 -15.96
C PHE A 262 -8.57 -12.54 -15.14
N VAL A 263 -8.52 -12.69 -13.82
CA VAL A 263 -7.31 -12.42 -13.01
C VAL A 263 -6.11 -13.21 -13.56
N ASN A 264 -6.35 -14.45 -13.97
CA ASN A 264 -5.34 -15.33 -14.56
C ASN A 264 -4.75 -14.80 -15.88
N ARG A 265 -5.49 -13.97 -16.63
CA ARG A 265 -4.96 -13.32 -17.85
C ARG A 265 -3.81 -12.40 -17.48
N TYR A 266 -3.99 -11.55 -16.48
CA TYR A 266 -2.95 -10.62 -16.05
C TYR A 266 -1.78 -11.31 -15.35
N ILE A 267 -2.06 -12.29 -14.48
CA ILE A 267 -1.02 -13.07 -13.78
C ILE A 267 -0.04 -13.72 -14.77
N LYS A 268 -0.51 -14.18 -15.93
CA LYS A 268 0.36 -14.84 -16.91
C LYS A 268 1.32 -13.93 -17.64
N TYR A 269 1.02 -12.64 -17.75
CA TYR A 269 1.81 -11.69 -18.54
C TYR A 269 2.59 -10.70 -17.68
N ILE A 270 2.35 -10.68 -16.37
CA ILE A 270 3.09 -9.82 -15.46
C ILE A 270 4.40 -10.49 -15.03
N SER A 271 5.54 -9.90 -15.36
CA SER A 271 6.87 -10.44 -15.03
C SER A 271 7.65 -9.57 -14.04
N ASP A 272 7.43 -8.25 -14.05
CA ASP A 272 8.30 -7.30 -13.35
C ASP A 272 7.81 -6.95 -11.94
N TYR A 273 6.77 -7.62 -11.47
CA TYR A 273 6.13 -7.34 -10.20
C TYR A 273 6.12 -8.57 -9.30
N LYS A 274 6.60 -8.39 -8.08
CA LYS A 274 6.20 -9.25 -6.97
C LYS A 274 4.70 -9.07 -6.74
N LEU A 275 3.91 -10.10 -7.01
CA LEU A 275 2.46 -10.06 -6.85
C LEU A 275 2.05 -10.35 -5.41
N ASN A 276 1.09 -9.57 -4.93
CA ASN A 276 0.37 -9.86 -3.70
C ASN A 276 -0.98 -10.50 -4.08
N LEU A 277 -1.08 -11.82 -3.90
CA LEU A 277 -2.25 -12.65 -4.21
C LEU A 277 -2.75 -13.37 -2.94
N SER A 278 -2.36 -12.89 -1.76
CA SER A 278 -2.70 -13.52 -0.50
C SER A 278 -4.22 -13.56 -0.29
N GLY A 279 -4.75 -14.70 0.16
CA GLY A 279 -6.18 -14.90 0.38
C GLY A 279 -7.06 -14.87 -0.87
N PHE A 280 -6.50 -14.80 -2.09
CA PHE A 280 -7.31 -14.84 -3.30
C PHE A 280 -7.92 -16.23 -3.53
N ASP A 281 -9.14 -16.26 -4.06
CA ASP A 281 -9.70 -17.47 -4.67
C ASP A 281 -9.28 -17.55 -6.14
N LEU A 282 -8.30 -18.40 -6.42
CA LEU A 282 -7.82 -18.74 -7.76
C LEU A 282 -8.18 -20.18 -8.14
N SER A 283 -9.15 -20.78 -7.45
CA SER A 283 -9.55 -22.16 -7.71
C SER A 283 -10.08 -22.35 -9.13
N ASN A 284 -9.79 -23.50 -9.73
CA ASN A 284 -10.18 -23.85 -11.10
C ASN A 284 -9.62 -22.90 -12.17
N THR A 285 -8.54 -22.16 -11.89
CA THR A 285 -7.90 -21.29 -12.88
C THR A 285 -6.81 -22.02 -13.66
N ASN A 286 -6.54 -21.56 -14.89
CA ASN A 286 -5.35 -21.99 -15.62
C ASN A 286 -4.25 -20.94 -15.43
N LEU A 287 -3.19 -21.34 -14.72
CA LEU A 287 -1.95 -20.63 -14.45
C LEU A 287 -0.73 -21.39 -14.99
N ASP A 288 -0.92 -22.24 -16.00
CA ASP A 288 0.17 -22.92 -16.70
C ASP A 288 1.22 -21.90 -17.15
N LYS A 289 2.49 -22.19 -16.89
CA LYS A 289 3.66 -21.35 -17.23
C LYS A 289 3.66 -19.95 -16.60
N ALA A 290 2.76 -19.65 -15.66
CA ALA A 290 2.76 -18.34 -15.00
C ALA A 290 4.06 -18.14 -14.20
N ASP A 291 4.60 -16.92 -14.24
CA ASP A 291 5.67 -16.52 -13.32
C ASP A 291 5.04 -15.97 -12.04
N LEU A 292 5.10 -16.79 -10.99
CA LEU A 292 4.67 -16.46 -9.63
C LEU A 292 5.88 -16.43 -8.69
N SER A 293 7.09 -16.25 -9.23
CA SER A 293 8.28 -16.18 -8.41
C SER A 293 8.21 -14.99 -7.45
N HIS A 294 8.67 -15.22 -6.23
CA HIS A 294 8.59 -14.28 -5.12
C HIS A 294 7.19 -13.81 -4.71
N ALA A 295 6.11 -14.28 -5.35
CA ALA A 295 4.76 -13.85 -5.06
C ALA A 295 4.34 -14.19 -3.62
N ASP A 296 3.52 -13.31 -3.04
CA ASP A 296 2.81 -13.60 -1.80
C ASP A 296 1.50 -14.31 -2.13
N LEU A 297 1.46 -15.60 -1.83
CA LEU A 297 0.34 -16.52 -2.07
C LEU A 297 -0.17 -17.08 -0.73
N ARG A 298 0.04 -16.36 0.38
CA ARG A 298 -0.40 -16.85 1.70
C ARG A 298 -1.91 -17.02 1.74
N GLY A 299 -2.37 -18.18 2.19
CA GLY A 299 -3.81 -18.48 2.30
C GLY A 299 -4.56 -18.52 0.97
N VAL A 300 -3.89 -18.47 -0.18
CA VAL A 300 -4.55 -18.50 -1.50
C VAL A 300 -5.27 -19.84 -1.69
N ASP A 301 -6.43 -19.81 -2.33
CA ASP A 301 -7.12 -21.02 -2.79
C ASP A 301 -6.71 -21.32 -4.24
N LEU A 302 -5.89 -22.34 -4.44
CA LEU A 302 -5.42 -22.85 -5.73
C LEU A 302 -6.01 -24.24 -6.03
N ARG A 303 -7.12 -24.64 -5.39
CA ARG A 303 -7.71 -25.96 -5.63
C ARG A 303 -8.12 -26.13 -7.09
N ASN A 304 -7.85 -27.32 -7.66
CA ASN A 304 -8.10 -27.63 -9.08
C ASN A 304 -7.45 -26.66 -10.08
N THR A 305 -6.38 -25.95 -9.69
CA THR A 305 -5.67 -25.03 -10.59
C THR A 305 -4.68 -25.77 -11.48
N GLU A 306 -4.55 -25.38 -12.74
CA GLU A 306 -3.46 -25.85 -13.61
C GLU A 306 -2.22 -24.97 -13.41
N LEU A 307 -1.15 -25.54 -12.85
CA LEU A 307 0.13 -24.88 -12.55
C LEU A 307 1.29 -25.56 -13.29
N ARG A 308 1.03 -26.22 -14.43
CA ARG A 308 2.09 -26.96 -15.14
C ARG A 308 3.14 -25.98 -15.64
N TRP A 309 4.40 -26.28 -15.36
CA TRP A 309 5.54 -25.43 -15.68
C TRP A 309 5.49 -24.01 -15.07
N ALA A 310 4.65 -23.77 -14.06
CA ALA A 310 4.62 -22.49 -13.36
C ALA A 310 5.90 -22.28 -12.54
N ASN A 311 6.39 -21.04 -12.47
CA ASN A 311 7.53 -20.67 -11.66
C ASN A 311 7.04 -20.16 -10.29
N LEU A 312 7.22 -20.95 -9.22
CA LEU A 312 6.90 -20.58 -7.84
C LEU A 312 8.18 -20.40 -7.00
N TYR A 313 9.32 -20.10 -7.66
CA TYR A 313 10.60 -19.89 -7.00
C TYR A 313 10.48 -18.81 -5.91
N ARG A 314 10.84 -19.16 -4.67
CA ARG A 314 10.74 -18.26 -3.49
C ARG A 314 9.35 -17.67 -3.23
N ALA A 315 8.29 -18.26 -3.78
CA ALA A 315 6.92 -17.84 -3.45
C ALA A 315 6.58 -18.18 -1.99
N ASP A 316 5.73 -17.37 -1.36
CA ASP A 316 5.21 -17.62 -0.02
C ASP A 316 3.82 -18.25 -0.13
N LEU A 317 3.74 -19.58 0.01
CA LEU A 317 2.53 -20.39 -0.09
C LEU A 317 2.01 -20.80 1.30
N ARG A 318 2.37 -20.09 2.37
CA ARG A 318 1.94 -20.49 3.72
C ARG A 318 0.42 -20.56 3.81
N ASN A 319 -0.10 -21.66 4.34
CA ASN A 319 -1.53 -21.94 4.44
C ASN A 319 -2.31 -21.94 3.11
N ALA A 320 -1.64 -21.97 1.96
CA ALA A 320 -2.30 -22.07 0.66
C ALA A 320 -3.00 -23.43 0.48
N ARG A 321 -4.08 -23.47 -0.28
CA ARG A 321 -4.84 -24.69 -0.56
C ARG A 321 -4.62 -25.12 -1.99
N LEU A 322 -3.91 -26.22 -2.22
CA LEU A 322 -3.55 -26.67 -3.57
C LEU A 322 -4.05 -28.08 -3.91
N THR A 323 -5.11 -28.54 -3.26
CA THR A 323 -5.65 -29.89 -3.52
C THR A 323 -6.13 -30.03 -4.97
N ASN A 324 -5.80 -31.17 -5.59
CA ASN A 324 -6.08 -31.50 -7.00
C ASN A 324 -5.51 -30.53 -8.05
N SER A 325 -4.50 -29.72 -7.73
CA SER A 325 -3.85 -28.86 -8.73
C SER A 325 -2.78 -29.61 -9.53
N GLY A 326 -2.61 -29.21 -10.80
CA GLY A 326 -1.66 -29.83 -11.72
C GLY A 326 -0.27 -29.19 -11.62
N PHE A 327 0.73 -29.93 -11.12
CA PHE A 327 2.08 -29.38 -10.85
C PHE A 327 3.19 -29.88 -11.78
N LEU A 328 2.84 -30.55 -12.89
CA LEU A 328 3.86 -31.15 -13.76
C LEU A 328 4.85 -30.08 -14.23
N GLY A 329 6.13 -30.25 -13.87
CA GLY A 329 7.19 -29.31 -14.22
C GLY A 329 7.23 -27.99 -13.43
N ALA A 330 6.37 -27.80 -12.43
CA ALA A 330 6.37 -26.59 -11.61
C ALA A 330 7.63 -26.45 -10.75
N ASN A 331 8.12 -25.21 -10.61
CA ASN A 331 9.30 -24.89 -9.82
C ASN A 331 8.92 -24.40 -8.41
N PHE A 332 9.03 -25.28 -7.41
CA PHE A 332 8.82 -24.94 -5.98
C PHE A 332 10.13 -24.62 -5.23
N SER A 333 11.25 -24.46 -5.92
CA SER A 333 12.54 -24.27 -5.25
C SER A 333 12.51 -23.05 -4.32
N LYS A 334 12.88 -23.28 -3.06
CA LYS A 334 12.88 -22.27 -1.98
C LYS A 334 11.51 -21.63 -1.68
N ALA A 335 10.40 -22.20 -2.17
CA ALA A 335 9.07 -21.74 -1.79
C ALA A 335 8.80 -22.05 -0.31
N ASN A 336 8.10 -21.17 0.38
CA ASN A 336 7.64 -21.42 1.74
C ASN A 336 6.27 -22.09 1.70
N ILE A 337 6.22 -23.39 2.01
CA ILE A 337 5.00 -24.20 1.92
C ILE A 337 4.44 -24.60 3.30
N VAL A 338 4.87 -23.92 4.38
CA VAL A 338 4.41 -24.25 5.74
C VAL A 338 2.90 -24.06 5.87
N GLY A 339 2.22 -25.09 6.34
CA GLY A 339 0.76 -25.13 6.50
C GLY A 339 -0.02 -25.33 5.21
N ALA A 340 0.64 -25.38 4.05
CA ALA A 340 -0.03 -25.56 2.75
C ALA A 340 -0.67 -26.95 2.64
N GLU A 341 -1.83 -27.02 1.98
CA GLU A 341 -2.62 -28.24 1.79
C GLU A 341 -2.38 -28.83 0.40
N PHE A 342 -1.89 -30.08 0.34
CA PHE A 342 -1.64 -30.81 -0.91
C PHE A 342 -2.43 -32.13 -0.95
N SER A 343 -2.68 -32.68 -2.15
CA SER A 343 -3.22 -34.04 -2.29
C SER A 343 -2.12 -35.11 -2.11
N GLU A 344 -2.50 -36.32 -1.72
CA GLU A 344 -1.58 -37.46 -1.51
C GLU A 344 -0.65 -37.71 -2.71
N GLU A 345 -1.13 -37.54 -3.93
CA GLU A 345 -0.37 -37.76 -5.17
C GLU A 345 0.83 -36.80 -5.28
N VAL A 346 0.68 -35.59 -4.75
CA VAL A 346 1.69 -34.52 -4.81
C VAL A 346 2.71 -34.65 -3.67
N ILE A 347 2.32 -35.23 -2.53
CA ILE A 347 3.23 -35.45 -1.40
C ILE A 347 4.46 -36.26 -1.83
N LYS A 348 4.28 -37.35 -2.58
CA LYS A 348 5.38 -38.18 -3.12
C LYS A 348 6.39 -37.40 -3.97
N TYR A 349 5.92 -36.35 -4.64
CA TYR A 349 6.77 -35.47 -5.45
C TYR A 349 7.51 -34.46 -4.59
N LEU A 350 6.84 -33.88 -3.59
CA LEU A 350 7.42 -32.90 -2.67
C LEU A 350 8.46 -33.52 -1.73
N GLU A 351 8.25 -34.76 -1.28
CA GLU A 351 9.21 -35.53 -0.45
C GLU A 351 10.61 -35.58 -1.08
N LYS A 352 10.70 -35.61 -2.42
CA LYS A 352 11.97 -35.67 -3.16
C LYS A 352 12.67 -34.31 -3.26
N ARG A 353 12.02 -33.22 -2.87
CA ARG A 353 12.45 -31.84 -3.16
C ARG A 353 12.85 -31.03 -1.92
N GLY A 354 12.59 -31.52 -0.71
CA GLY A 354 13.03 -30.88 0.52
C GLY A 354 12.18 -31.26 1.73
N ASP A 355 12.34 -30.48 2.81
CA ASP A 355 11.54 -30.65 4.02
C ASP A 355 10.08 -30.21 3.79
N ILE A 356 9.16 -31.14 4.03
CA ILE A 356 7.71 -30.93 3.96
C ILE A 356 7.02 -31.21 5.29
N SER A 357 7.76 -31.28 6.40
CA SER A 357 7.21 -31.56 7.74
C SER A 357 6.07 -30.64 8.15
N GLY A 358 6.09 -29.38 7.68
CA GLY A 358 5.07 -28.38 7.93
C GLY A 358 3.83 -28.43 7.04
N VAL A 359 3.73 -29.33 6.05
CA VAL A 359 2.58 -29.37 5.13
C VAL A 359 1.39 -30.14 5.72
N LYS A 360 0.21 -29.90 5.14
CA LYS A 360 -1.01 -30.66 5.39
C LYS A 360 -1.34 -31.51 4.17
N VAL A 361 -1.88 -32.70 4.42
CA VAL A 361 -2.24 -33.69 3.39
C VAL A 361 -3.74 -33.88 3.36
N CYS A 362 -4.35 -33.68 2.19
CA CYS A 362 -5.75 -34.01 1.94
C CYS A 362 -5.84 -35.44 1.41
N LEU A 363 -6.50 -36.30 2.18
CA LEU A 363 -6.69 -37.71 1.85
C LEU A 363 -7.70 -37.88 0.70
N LYS A 364 -7.35 -38.69 -0.30
CA LYS A 364 -8.13 -38.87 -1.53
C LYS A 364 -9.52 -39.44 -1.27
N ILE A 365 -9.62 -40.40 -0.35
CA ILE A 365 -10.85 -41.14 -0.02
C ILE A 365 -11.73 -40.34 0.94
N THR A 366 -11.20 -39.98 2.11
CA THR A 366 -12.00 -39.36 3.18
C THR A 366 -12.19 -37.86 3.01
N LYS A 367 -11.39 -37.20 2.15
CA LYS A 367 -11.30 -35.73 2.02
C LYS A 367 -10.86 -35.00 3.28
N GLU A 368 -10.45 -35.73 4.32
CA GLU A 368 -9.88 -35.19 5.55
C GLU A 368 -8.54 -34.51 5.25
N VAL A 369 -8.28 -33.37 5.93
CA VAL A 369 -6.99 -32.69 5.90
C VAL A 369 -6.27 -32.96 7.21
N ILE A 370 -5.14 -33.66 7.13
CA ILE A 370 -4.33 -34.06 8.29
C ILE A 370 -2.92 -33.48 8.18
N SER A 371 -2.18 -33.45 9.29
CA SER A 371 -0.76 -33.08 9.25
C SER A 371 0.06 -34.11 8.47
N TYR A 372 1.19 -33.71 7.88
CA TYR A 372 2.11 -34.65 7.24
C TYR A 372 2.61 -35.74 8.19
N LYS A 373 2.83 -35.41 9.48
CA LYS A 373 3.22 -36.39 10.50
C LYS A 373 2.16 -37.48 10.69
N GLU A 374 0.89 -37.08 10.82
CA GLU A 374 -0.24 -38.00 10.93
C GLU A 374 -0.40 -38.86 9.66
N TYR A 375 -0.18 -38.25 8.48
CA TYR A 375 -0.20 -38.96 7.20
C TYR A 375 0.84 -40.09 7.15
N CYS A 376 2.07 -39.84 7.62
CA CYS A 376 3.11 -40.87 7.67
C CYS A 376 2.72 -42.05 8.58
N ILE A 377 2.13 -41.77 9.75
CA ILE A 377 1.68 -42.81 10.69
C ILE A 377 0.62 -43.71 10.03
N ARG A 378 -0.45 -43.11 9.50
CA ARG A 378 -1.55 -43.86 8.86
C ARG A 378 -1.13 -44.60 7.59
N ARG A 379 -0.09 -44.13 6.91
CA ARG A 379 0.47 -44.81 5.73
C ARG A 379 1.24 -46.07 6.15
N GLN A 380 2.02 -46.01 7.22
CA GLN A 380 2.74 -47.18 7.75
C GLN A 380 1.78 -48.25 8.27
N GLU A 381 0.69 -47.88 8.93
CA GLU A 381 -0.35 -48.81 9.40
C GLU A 381 -1.10 -49.56 8.28
N LYS A 382 -1.07 -49.03 7.05
CA LYS A 382 -1.67 -49.68 5.87
C LYS A 382 -0.71 -50.59 5.10
N GLU A 383 0.60 -50.45 5.34
CA GLU A 383 1.66 -51.22 4.69
C GLU A 383 2.09 -52.43 5.57
N CYS A 384 1.69 -52.48 6.84
CA CYS A 384 1.74 -53.62 7.76
C CYS A 384 0.44 -54.44 7.69
#